data_AF-A0A381RPU3-F1
#
_entry.id   AF-A0A381RPU3-F1
#
_cell.length_a   1.000
_cell.length_b   1.000
_cell.length_c   1.000
_cell.angle_alpha   90.00
_cell.angle_beta   90.00
_cell.angle_gamma   90.00
#
_symmetry.space_group_name_H-M   'P 1'
#
loop_
_entity.id
_entity.type
_entity.pdbx_description
1 polymer ?
#
loop_
_entity_poly.entity_id
_entity_poly.type
_entity_poly.pdbx_seq_one_letter_code
_entity_poly.pdbx_strand_id
1 'polypeptide(L)'
;MTGLRLSTILSGLAHISTMAAAFILLFIPFYSGGETIDSRGGLTQISVSNVTLLEANGGGLLFVLIFPWLTTGVAVFSTIMGAPRKMEQSRVLWRWRSYSWAASVVLLAFVFLSLSTVGLFYIPALLLTVSAAFFNR
;
A
#
# COMPACT_ATOMS: atom_id res chain seq x y z
N MET A 1 5.83 30.79 -10.46
CA MET A 1 5.98 29.54 -9.67
C MET A 1 4.95 28.55 -10.22
N THR A 2 5.35 27.58 -11.03
CA THR A 2 4.43 26.52 -11.47
C THR A 2 4.13 25.64 -10.26
N GLY A 3 2.86 25.63 -9.82
CA GLY A 3 2.43 24.85 -8.66
C GLY A 3 2.69 23.35 -8.82
N LEU A 4 2.60 22.62 -7.70
CA LEU A 4 2.67 21.15 -7.70
C LEU A 4 1.60 20.57 -8.63
N ARG A 5 1.99 19.62 -9.48
CA ARG A 5 1.07 18.96 -10.41
C ARG A 5 0.09 18.09 -9.63
N LEU A 6 -1.15 18.02 -10.11
CA LEU A 6 -2.19 17.18 -9.52
C LEU A 6 -1.74 15.71 -9.40
N SER A 7 -1.09 15.14 -10.43
CA SER A 7 -0.57 13.77 -10.40
C SER A 7 0.44 13.56 -9.26
N THR A 8 1.32 14.52 -9.02
CA THR A 8 2.29 14.48 -7.92
C THR A 8 1.60 14.57 -6.57
N ILE A 9 0.63 15.47 -6.40
CA ILE A 9 -0.16 15.60 -5.16
C ILE A 9 -0.90 14.29 -4.86
N LEU A 10 -1.60 13.73 -5.85
CA LEU A 10 -2.33 12.47 -5.70
C LEU A 10 -1.40 11.31 -5.37
N SER A 11 -0.23 11.22 -6.02
CA SER A 11 0.75 10.16 -5.70
C SER A 11 1.31 10.33 -4.28
N GLY A 12 1.53 11.57 -3.83
CA GLY A 12 1.99 11.86 -2.47
C GLY A 12 0.95 11.46 -1.43
N LEU A 13 -0.33 11.78 -1.68
CA LEU A 13 -1.44 11.34 -0.84
C LEU A 13 -1.58 9.82 -0.83
N ALA A 14 -1.40 9.15 -1.98
CA ALA A 14 -1.39 7.69 -2.04
C ALA A 14 -0.29 7.11 -1.14
N HIS A 15 0.91 7.68 -1.21
CA HIS A 15 2.05 7.25 -0.40
C HIS A 15 1.79 7.44 1.11
N ILE A 16 1.33 8.62 1.51
CA ILE A 16 0.93 8.89 2.91
C ILE A 16 -0.16 7.93 3.37
N SER A 17 -1.14 7.64 2.51
CA SER A 17 -2.20 6.68 2.81
C SER A 17 -1.66 5.26 3.05
N THR A 18 -0.64 4.80 2.30
CA THR A 18 -0.01 3.50 2.60
C THR A 18 0.72 3.47 3.93
N MET A 19 1.34 4.58 4.33
CA MET A 19 2.01 4.69 5.63
C MET A 19 0.99 4.66 6.76
N ALA A 20 -0.12 5.39 6.62
CA ALA A 20 -1.22 5.37 7.58
C ALA A 20 -1.82 3.96 7.72
N ALA A 21 -2.08 3.29 6.60
CA ALA A 21 -2.57 1.91 6.58
C ALA A 21 -1.60 0.95 7.28
N ALA A 22 -0.29 1.05 7.02
CA ALA A 22 0.71 0.22 7.68
C ALA A 22 0.75 0.48 9.20
N PHE A 23 0.64 1.75 9.63
CA PHE A 23 0.61 2.10 11.04
C PHE A 23 -0.63 1.54 11.73
N ILE A 24 -1.79 1.66 11.09
CA ILE A 24 -3.05 1.08 11.57
C ILE A 24 -2.92 -0.43 11.73
N LEU A 25 -2.40 -1.13 10.72
CA LEU A 25 -2.25 -2.59 10.74
C LEU A 25 -1.26 -3.08 11.80
N LEU A 26 -0.22 -2.29 12.10
CA LEU A 26 0.78 -2.64 13.11
C LEU A 26 0.27 -2.51 14.54
N PHE A 27 -0.53 -1.46 14.81
CA PHE A 27 -0.83 -1.07 16.19
C PHE A 27 -2.29 -1.26 16.59
N ILE A 28 -3.21 -1.47 15.64
CA ILE A 28 -4.63 -1.66 15.95
C ILE A 28 -4.99 -3.16 15.94
N PRO A 29 -5.59 -3.68 17.02
CA PRO A 29 -5.93 -5.10 17.12
C PRO A 29 -7.20 -5.44 16.36
N PHE A 30 -7.08 -5.63 15.04
CA PHE A 30 -8.18 -6.02 14.16
C PHE A 30 -8.31 -7.53 13.92
N TYR A 31 -7.30 -8.31 14.32
CA TYR A 31 -7.23 -9.74 14.02
C TYR A 31 -7.66 -10.57 15.22
N SER A 32 -8.26 -11.73 14.98
CA SER A 32 -8.62 -12.65 16.06
C SER A 32 -7.43 -13.56 16.36
N GLY A 33 -6.98 -13.54 17.62
CA GLY A 33 -5.94 -14.41 18.15
C GLY A 33 -6.54 -15.40 19.14
N GLY A 34 -6.04 -16.64 19.12
CA GLY A 34 -6.44 -17.68 20.04
C GLY A 34 -5.30 -18.08 20.97
N GLU A 35 -5.51 -18.03 22.27
CA GLU A 35 -4.57 -18.56 23.27
C GLU A 35 -5.18 -19.77 23.98
N THR A 36 -4.43 -20.87 24.10
CA THR A 36 -4.89 -22.05 24.85
C THR A 36 -4.72 -21.79 26.35
N ILE A 37 -5.83 -21.73 27.08
CA ILE A 37 -5.83 -21.43 28.53
C ILE A 37 -5.80 -22.72 29.36
N ASP A 38 -6.48 -23.76 28.90
CA ASP A 38 -6.52 -25.06 29.58
C ASP A 38 -6.63 -26.19 28.56
N SER A 39 -6.10 -27.35 28.91
CA SER A 39 -6.13 -28.56 28.09
C SER A 39 -6.26 -29.77 29.00
N ARG A 40 -7.49 -30.29 29.14
CA ARG A 40 -7.80 -31.43 30.02
C ARG A 40 -8.75 -32.40 29.34
N GLY A 41 -8.48 -33.71 29.51
CA GLY A 41 -9.37 -34.78 29.04
C GLY A 41 -9.61 -34.79 27.52
N GLY A 42 -8.66 -34.29 26.71
CA GLY A 42 -8.82 -34.18 25.26
C GLY A 42 -9.61 -32.97 24.79
N LEU A 43 -10.02 -32.07 25.70
CA LEU A 43 -10.66 -30.80 25.38
C LEU A 43 -9.68 -29.65 25.59
N THR A 44 -9.61 -28.75 24.62
CA THR A 44 -8.81 -27.53 24.67
C THR A 44 -9.72 -26.32 24.80
N GLN A 45 -9.50 -25.51 25.84
CA GLN A 45 -10.17 -24.23 26.00
C GLN A 45 -9.32 -23.12 25.36
N ILE A 46 -9.91 -22.40 24.43
CA ILE A 46 -9.25 -21.31 23.69
C ILE A 46 -9.87 -19.98 24.12
N SER A 47 -9.04 -19.06 24.63
CA SER A 47 -9.39 -17.64 24.75
C SER A 47 -9.34 -17.02 23.37
N VAL A 48 -10.39 -16.33 22.95
CA VAL A 48 -10.36 -15.54 21.73
C VAL A 48 -10.28 -14.06 22.10
N SER A 49 -9.24 -13.39 21.65
CA SER A 49 -9.04 -11.95 21.84
C SER A 49 -8.64 -11.28 20.55
N ASN A 50 -8.84 -9.97 20.48
CA ASN A 50 -8.34 -9.19 19.35
C ASN A 50 -6.84 -8.91 19.55
N VAL A 51 -6.06 -9.14 18.50
CA VAL A 51 -4.61 -8.98 18.45
C VAL A 51 -4.23 -8.19 17.20
N THR A 52 -3.04 -7.59 17.22
CA THR A 52 -2.47 -6.87 16.09
C THR A 52 -2.05 -7.81 14.96
N LEU A 53 -1.78 -7.26 13.77
CA LEU A 53 -1.27 -8.07 12.64
C LEU A 53 0.04 -8.78 13.01
N LEU A 54 0.90 -8.09 13.76
CA LEU A 54 2.21 -8.59 14.16
C LEU A 54 2.11 -9.72 15.19
N GLU A 55 1.19 -9.62 16.14
CA GLU A 55 0.93 -10.69 17.12
C GLU A 55 0.31 -11.91 16.44
N ALA A 56 -0.64 -11.71 15.52
CA ALA A 56 -1.30 -12.81 14.82
C ALA A 56 -0.37 -13.61 13.89
N ASN A 57 0.68 -13.01 13.35
CA ASN A 57 1.45 -13.61 12.25
C ASN A 57 2.98 -13.51 12.38
N GLY A 58 3.47 -12.83 13.42
CA GLY A 58 4.89 -12.58 13.64
C GLY A 58 5.53 -11.55 12.70
N GLY A 59 6.81 -11.27 12.95
CA GLY A 59 7.59 -10.24 12.23
C GLY A 59 7.82 -10.50 10.75
N GLY A 60 7.61 -11.73 10.28
CA GLY A 60 7.65 -12.05 8.87
C GLY A 60 6.72 -11.16 8.06
N LEU A 61 5.54 -10.80 8.58
CA LEU A 61 4.55 -10.04 7.82
C LEU A 61 4.90 -8.57 7.54
N LEU A 62 6.02 -8.06 8.06
CA LEU A 62 6.49 -6.71 7.78
C LEU A 62 6.74 -6.44 6.28
N PHE A 63 7.15 -7.46 5.50
CA PHE A 63 7.35 -7.27 4.06
C PHE A 63 6.05 -6.95 3.32
N VAL A 64 4.91 -7.47 3.79
CA VAL A 64 3.59 -7.19 3.21
C VAL A 64 3.18 -5.75 3.44
N LEU A 65 3.63 -5.13 4.54
CA LEU A 65 3.39 -3.72 4.82
C LEU A 65 4.31 -2.79 4.02
N ILE A 66 5.57 -3.20 3.83
CA ILE A 66 6.57 -2.43 3.08
C ILE A 66 6.27 -2.42 1.58
N PHE A 67 5.70 -3.50 1.05
CA PHE A 67 5.49 -3.64 -0.39
C PHE A 67 4.59 -2.55 -1.02
N PRO A 68 3.39 -2.22 -0.48
CA PRO A 68 2.59 -1.10 -0.95
C PRO A 68 3.30 0.26 -0.79
N TRP A 69 4.09 0.41 0.26
CA TRP A 69 4.86 1.63 0.51
C TRP A 69 5.91 1.87 -0.57
N LEU A 70 6.68 0.83 -0.94
CA LEU A 70 7.63 0.88 -2.06
C LEU A 70 6.92 1.15 -3.39
N THR A 71 5.79 0.46 -3.64
CA THR A 71 5.02 0.59 -4.87
C THR A 71 4.50 2.01 -5.08
N THR A 72 3.93 2.63 -4.04
CA THR A 72 3.50 4.03 -4.11
C THR A 72 4.67 5.01 -4.14
N GLY A 73 5.80 4.68 -3.53
CA GLY A 73 7.05 5.43 -3.68
C GLY A 73 7.49 5.53 -5.15
N VAL A 74 7.45 4.42 -5.89
CA VAL A 74 7.73 4.40 -7.34
C VAL A 74 6.76 5.30 -8.10
N ALA A 75 5.47 5.31 -7.73
CA ALA A 75 4.48 6.20 -8.35
C ALA A 75 4.80 7.69 -8.09
N VAL A 76 5.24 8.04 -6.88
CA VAL A 76 5.68 9.41 -6.56
C VAL A 76 6.87 9.82 -7.41
N PHE A 77 7.94 9.01 -7.45
CA PHE A 77 9.12 9.29 -8.27
C PHE A 77 8.75 9.40 -9.76
N SER A 78 7.89 8.51 -10.24
CA SER A 78 7.37 8.50 -11.61
C SER A 78 6.68 9.81 -11.99
N THR A 79 5.81 10.36 -11.13
CA THR A 79 5.08 11.59 -11.45
C THR A 79 5.96 12.84 -11.38
N ILE A 80 6.95 12.86 -10.48
CA ILE A 80 7.96 13.92 -10.38
C ILE A 80 8.85 13.93 -11.63
N MET A 81 9.39 12.77 -12.01
CA MET A 81 10.32 12.63 -13.14
C MET A 81 9.61 12.68 -14.50
N GLY A 82 8.33 12.31 -14.56
CA GLY A 82 7.47 12.42 -15.75
C GLY A 82 6.99 13.85 -16.03
N ALA A 83 7.41 14.83 -15.22
CA ALA A 83 7.14 16.23 -15.47
C ALA A 83 7.96 16.73 -16.68
N PRO A 84 7.31 17.38 -17.67
CA PRO A 84 8.01 17.86 -18.86
C PRO A 84 9.04 18.92 -18.49
N ARG A 85 10.32 18.59 -18.65
CA ARG A 85 11.43 19.55 -18.72
C ARG A 85 11.78 19.69 -20.20
N LYS A 86 11.74 20.93 -20.73
CA LYS A 86 12.13 21.35 -22.09
C LYS A 86 12.25 20.18 -23.10
N MET A 87 11.13 19.85 -23.74
CA MET A 87 10.80 19.01 -24.93
C MET A 87 11.78 18.00 -25.58
N GLU A 88 13.06 17.91 -25.24
CA GLU A 88 14.05 17.17 -26.02
C GLU A 88 14.07 15.64 -25.79
N GLN A 89 13.44 15.13 -24.72
CA GLN A 89 13.54 13.71 -24.34
C GLN A 89 12.17 13.01 -24.19
N SER A 90 11.37 13.03 -25.26
CA SER A 90 10.04 12.39 -25.33
C SER A 90 10.04 10.91 -24.87
N ARG A 91 11.05 10.11 -25.27
CA ARG A 91 11.17 8.70 -24.82
C ARG A 91 11.36 8.54 -23.31
N VAL A 92 12.15 9.42 -22.70
CA VAL A 92 12.43 9.36 -21.25
C VAL A 92 11.19 9.73 -20.46
N LEU A 93 10.48 10.78 -20.89
CA LEU A 93 9.20 11.19 -20.28
C LEU A 93 8.15 10.07 -20.36
N TRP A 94 8.06 9.38 -21.50
CA TRP A 94 7.12 8.27 -21.65
C TRP A 94 7.42 7.11 -20.70
N ARG A 95 8.70 6.75 -20.53
CA ARG A 95 9.13 5.72 -19.56
C ARG A 95 8.77 6.09 -18.12
N TRP A 96 9.02 7.33 -17.73
CA TRP A 96 8.67 7.76 -16.37
C TRP A 96 7.17 7.73 -16.16
N ARG A 97 6.36 8.11 -17.15
CA ARG A 97 4.89 8.05 -17.05
C ARG A 97 4.37 6.62 -16.98
N SER A 98 4.95 5.68 -17.72
CA SER A 98 4.52 4.28 -17.68
C SER A 98 4.78 3.62 -16.32
N TYR A 99 5.77 4.05 -15.55
CA TYR A 99 6.02 3.53 -14.19
C TYR A 99 4.87 3.81 -13.22
N SER A 100 4.15 4.94 -13.35
CA SER A 100 2.96 5.19 -12.52
C SER A 100 1.81 4.23 -12.84
N TRP A 101 1.67 3.83 -14.11
CA TRP A 101 0.73 2.78 -14.51
C TRP A 101 1.15 1.40 -14.02
N ALA A 102 2.43 1.05 -14.15
CA ALA A 102 2.96 -0.20 -13.61
C ALA A 102 2.73 -0.30 -12.10
N ALA A 103 3.02 0.77 -11.34
CA ALA A 103 2.75 0.83 -9.90
C ALA A 103 1.26 0.66 -9.58
N SER A 104 0.37 1.26 -10.37
CA SER A 104 -1.08 1.12 -10.20
C SER A 104 -1.54 -0.33 -10.41
N VAL A 105 -1.05 -1.00 -11.46
CA VAL A 105 -1.39 -2.40 -11.75
C VAL A 105 -0.84 -3.34 -10.68
N VAL A 106 0.40 -3.11 -10.22
CA VAL A 106 1.02 -3.89 -9.14
C VAL A 106 0.24 -3.73 -7.84
N LEU A 107 -0.14 -2.49 -7.48
CA LEU A 107 -0.93 -2.23 -6.29
C LEU A 107 -2.34 -2.81 -6.39
N LEU A 108 -2.95 -2.78 -7.58
CA LEU A 108 -4.25 -3.41 -7.84
C LEU A 108 -4.17 -4.93 -7.60
N ALA A 109 -3.15 -5.58 -8.17
CA ALA A 109 -2.94 -7.02 -7.99
C ALA A 109 -2.71 -7.36 -6.50
N PHE A 110 -1.91 -6.56 -5.80
CA PHE A 110 -1.70 -6.72 -4.36
C PHE A 110 -3.01 -6.62 -3.56
N VAL A 111 -3.80 -5.56 -3.79
CA VAL A 111 -5.08 -5.35 -3.10
C VAL A 111 -6.04 -6.50 -3.37
N PHE A 112 -6.11 -6.97 -4.62
CA PHE A 112 -6.97 -8.07 -5.01
C PHE A 112 -6.56 -9.39 -4.35
N LEU A 113 -5.26 -9.73 -4.38
CA LEU A 113 -4.73 -10.96 -3.78
C LEU A 113 -4.82 -10.96 -2.24
N SER A 114 -4.84 -9.78 -1.61
CA SER A 114 -4.90 -9.62 -0.16
C SER A 114 -6.26 -9.12 0.35
N LEU A 115 -7.32 -9.16 -0.48
CA LEU A 115 -8.61 -8.54 -0.18
C LEU A 115 -9.26 -9.07 1.11
N SER A 116 -9.08 -10.36 1.40
CA SER A 116 -9.63 -11.00 2.62
C SER A 116 -8.82 -10.70 3.89
N THR A 117 -7.67 -10.03 3.78
CA THR A 117 -6.76 -9.78 4.88
C THR A 117 -6.44 -8.29 4.99
N VAL A 118 -5.28 -7.85 4.50
CA VAL A 118 -4.78 -6.47 4.63
C VAL A 118 -5.20 -5.57 3.46
N GLY A 119 -5.63 -6.14 2.35
CA GLY A 119 -5.84 -5.43 1.08
C GLY A 119 -6.87 -4.30 1.16
N LEU A 120 -7.90 -4.46 1.99
CA LEU A 120 -8.94 -3.44 2.20
C LEU A 120 -8.37 -2.11 2.68
N PHE A 121 -7.35 -2.14 3.53
CA PHE A 121 -6.70 -0.94 4.07
C PHE A 121 -5.98 -0.13 2.99
N TYR A 122 -5.62 -0.76 1.87
CA TYR A 122 -4.88 -0.15 0.78
C TYR A 122 -5.77 0.30 -0.40
N ILE A 123 -7.09 0.10 -0.34
CA ILE A 123 -8.03 0.58 -1.37
C ILE A 123 -7.94 2.10 -1.58
N PRO A 124 -7.91 2.96 -0.54
CA PRO A 124 -7.78 4.40 -0.74
C PRO A 124 -6.48 4.77 -1.49
N ALA A 125 -5.35 4.15 -1.12
CA ALA A 125 -4.07 4.34 -1.77
C ALA A 125 -4.08 3.87 -3.25
N LEU A 126 -4.76 2.75 -3.54
CA LEU A 126 -4.95 2.26 -4.89
C LEU A 126 -5.70 3.28 -5.76
N LEU A 127 -6.84 3.78 -5.28
CA LEU A 127 -7.64 4.78 -6.02
C LEU A 127 -6.83 6.05 -6.31
N LEU A 128 -6.06 6.52 -5.32
CA LEU A 128 -5.18 7.68 -5.47
C LEU A 128 -4.04 7.42 -6.45
N THR A 129 -3.45 6.23 -6.44
CA THR A 129 -2.35 5.84 -7.34
C THR A 129 -2.83 5.75 -8.79
N VAL A 130 -3.98 5.13 -9.03
CA VAL A 130 -4.62 5.06 -10.37
C VAL A 130 -4.95 6.46 -10.87
N SER A 131 -5.52 7.31 -10.00
CA SER A 131 -5.82 8.70 -10.34
C SER A 131 -4.54 9.47 -10.71
N ALA A 132 -3.47 9.31 -9.91
CA ALA A 132 -2.18 9.91 -10.19
C ALA A 132 -1.62 9.49 -11.56
N ALA A 133 -1.68 8.19 -11.89
CA ALA A 133 -1.24 7.66 -13.18
C ALA A 133 -2.06 8.21 -14.35
N PHE A 134 -3.38 8.33 -14.18
CA PHE A 134 -4.26 8.89 -15.19
C PHE A 134 -3.92 10.36 -15.53
N PHE A 135 -3.61 11.17 -14.51
CA PHE A 135 -3.23 12.58 -14.66
C PHE A 135 -1.73 12.79 -14.99
N ASN A 136 -0.91 11.73 -15.01
CA ASN A 136 0.50 11.81 -15.36
C ASN A 136 0.71 11.88 -16.89
N ARG A 137 0.28 12.99 -17.49
CA ARG A 137 0.32 13.26 -18.94
C ARG A 137 1.15 14.49 -19.30
#